data_AF-A0A7T8H116-F1
#
_entry.id   AF-A0A7T8H116-F1
#
_cell.length_a   1.000
_cell.length_b   1.000
_cell.length_c   1.000
_cell.angle_alpha   90.00
_cell.angle_beta   90.00
_cell.angle_gamma   90.00
#
_symmetry.space_group_name_H-M   'P 1'
#
loop_
_entity.id
_entity.type
_entity.pdbx_description
1 polymer ?
#
loop_
_entity_poly.entity_id
_entity_poly.type
_entity_poly.pdbx_seq_one_letter_code
_entity_poly.pdbx_strand_id
1 'polypeptide(L)'
;METKRVEIATLVRAGHTTSNIIKELNVSKATVCRNKPRSGRPVKIRPNQVKTAFEAMPTMKMSELAKKKSVDPSTVSKAVKAA
;
A
#
# COMPACT_ATOMS: atom_id res chain seq x y z
N MET A 1 -4.07 -17.54 -20.43
CA MET A 1 -3.35 -16.30 -20.03
C MET A 1 -3.48 -15.98 -18.55
N GLU A 2 -4.58 -16.37 -17.91
CA GLU A 2 -4.84 -16.06 -16.49
C GLU A 2 -3.88 -16.77 -15.54
N THR A 3 -3.53 -18.04 -15.80
CA THR A 3 -2.49 -18.80 -15.08
C THR A 3 -1.14 -18.10 -15.08
N LYS A 4 -0.64 -17.71 -16.27
CA LYS A 4 0.61 -16.94 -16.40
C LYS A 4 0.58 -15.59 -15.66
N ARG A 5 -0.58 -14.95 -15.50
CA ARG A 5 -0.68 -13.68 -14.72
C ARG A 5 -0.52 -13.93 -13.23
N VAL A 6 -1.11 -15.00 -12.71
CA VAL A 6 -0.95 -15.41 -11.31
C VAL A 6 0.50 -15.75 -11.02
N GLU A 7 1.16 -16.50 -11.90
CA GLU A 7 2.59 -16.86 -11.80
C GLU A 7 3.52 -15.63 -11.89
N ILE A 8 3.25 -14.67 -12.79
CA ILE A 8 4.01 -13.42 -12.81
C ILE A 8 3.85 -12.68 -11.47
N ALA A 9 2.63 -12.62 -10.93
CA ALA A 9 2.37 -11.92 -9.68
C ALA A 9 3.00 -12.60 -8.45
N THR A 10 3.16 -13.94 -8.45
CA THR A 10 3.88 -14.66 -7.39
C THR A 10 5.39 -14.41 -7.50
N LEU A 11 5.97 -14.51 -8.69
CA LEU A 11 7.41 -14.27 -8.91
C LEU A 11 7.82 -12.83 -8.60
N VAL A 12 6.98 -11.85 -8.96
CA VAL A 12 7.21 -10.43 -8.60
C VAL A 12 7.17 -10.25 -7.08
N ARG A 13 6.26 -10.92 -6.36
CA ARG A 13 6.19 -10.87 -4.89
C ARG A 13 7.39 -11.56 -4.23
N ALA A 14 7.90 -12.63 -4.83
CA ALA A 14 9.11 -13.33 -4.42
C ALA A 14 10.42 -12.54 -4.70
N GLY A 15 10.33 -11.37 -5.35
CA GLY A 15 11.48 -10.51 -5.61
C GLY A 15 12.29 -10.87 -6.86
N HIS A 16 11.76 -11.73 -7.74
CA HIS A 16 12.43 -12.06 -9.00
C HIS A 16 12.56 -10.83 -9.90
N THR A 17 13.70 -10.71 -10.59
CA THR A 17 13.90 -9.65 -11.57
C THR A 17 13.01 -9.87 -12.79
N THR A 18 12.61 -8.78 -13.44
CA THR A 18 11.76 -8.83 -14.64
C THR A 18 12.39 -9.66 -15.76
N SER A 19 13.72 -9.61 -15.89
CA SER A 19 14.48 -10.40 -16.87
C SER A 19 14.35 -11.91 -16.65
N ASN A 20 14.36 -12.35 -15.38
CA ASN A 20 14.22 -13.77 -15.04
C ASN A 20 12.79 -14.27 -15.34
N ILE A 21 11.77 -13.49 -14.97
CA ILE A 21 10.36 -13.81 -15.23
C ILE A 21 10.07 -13.92 -16.74
N ILE A 22 10.66 -13.05 -17.55
CA ILE A 22 10.54 -13.09 -19.01
C ILE A 22 11.07 -14.41 -19.57
N LYS A 23 12.24 -14.86 -19.10
CA LYS A 23 12.89 -16.10 -19.54
C LYS A 23 12.13 -17.34 -19.06
N GLU A 24 11.70 -17.37 -17.81
CA GLU A 24 11.01 -18.53 -17.20
C GLU A 24 9.61 -18.74 -17.79
N LEU A 25 8.84 -17.67 -18.02
CA LEU A 25 7.44 -17.79 -18.45
C LEU A 25 7.23 -17.59 -19.96
N ASN A 26 8.32 -17.28 -20.69
CA ASN A 26 8.33 -16.89 -22.09
C ASN A 26 7.26 -15.84 -22.41
N VAL A 27 7.33 -14.70 -21.71
CA VAL A 27 6.36 -13.60 -21.80
C VAL A 27 7.05 -12.29 -22.14
N SER A 28 6.34 -11.39 -22.82
CA SER A 28 6.87 -10.07 -23.14
C SER A 28 7.10 -9.21 -21.88
N LYS A 29 8.07 -8.29 -21.95
CA LYS A 29 8.29 -7.27 -20.91
C LYS A 29 7.01 -6.49 -20.58
N ALA A 30 6.20 -6.16 -21.60
CA ALA A 30 4.94 -5.46 -21.42
C ALA A 30 3.95 -6.26 -20.56
N THR A 31 3.90 -7.58 -20.75
CA THR A 31 3.06 -8.47 -19.95
C THR A 31 3.50 -8.49 -18.48
N VAL A 32 4.81 -8.53 -18.22
CA VAL A 32 5.33 -8.48 -16.84
C VAL A 32 5.01 -7.13 -16.18
N CYS A 33 5.25 -6.01 -16.87
CA CYS A 33 4.98 -4.68 -16.34
C CYS A 33 3.50 -4.44 -16.03
N ARG A 34 2.56 -4.94 -16.84
CA ARG A 34 1.11 -4.81 -16.59
C ARG A 34 0.65 -5.54 -15.33
N ASN A 35 1.32 -6.62 -14.97
CA ASN A 35 0.99 -7.43 -13.79
C ASN A 35 1.80 -7.04 -12.54
N LYS A 36 2.69 -6.05 -12.64
CA LYS A 36 3.37 -5.50 -11.47
C LYS A 36 2.36 -4.73 -10.62
N PRO A 37 2.30 -4.95 -9.30
CA PRO A 37 1.48 -4.13 -8.43
C PRO A 37 1.85 -2.66 -8.63
N ARG A 38 0.85 -1.83 -8.94
CA ARG A 38 1.04 -0.39 -9.03
C ARG A 38 1.37 0.11 -7.63
N SER A 39 2.45 0.88 -7.49
CA SER A 39 2.69 1.64 -6.27
C SER A 39 1.47 2.53 -6.06
N GLY A 40 0.66 2.20 -5.06
CA GLY A 40 -0.50 3.01 -4.69
C GLY A 40 -0.08 4.42 -4.28
N ARG A 41 -1.06 5.32 -4.13
CA ARG A 41 -0.80 6.65 -3.61
C ARG A 41 -0.12 6.56 -2.23
N PRO A 42 0.97 7.30 -1.98
CA PRO A 42 1.59 7.35 -0.66
C PRO A 42 0.57 7.73 0.42
N VAL A 43 0.56 6.96 1.51
CA VAL A 43 -0.34 7.18 2.64
C VAL A 43 0.34 8.10 3.65
N LYS A 44 -0.28 9.26 3.93
CA LYS A 44 0.25 10.25 4.88
C LYS A 44 0.13 9.83 6.35
N ILE A 45 -0.89 9.03 6.69
CA ILE A 45 -1.13 8.55 8.06
C ILE A 45 -1.69 7.13 8.02
N ARG A 46 -1.10 6.22 8.80
CA ARG A 46 -1.56 4.84 8.89
C ARG A 46 -2.55 4.67 10.04
N PRO A 47 -3.55 3.78 9.93
CA PRO A 47 -4.49 3.47 11.03
C PRO A 47 -3.77 3.14 12.35
N ASN A 48 -2.71 2.33 12.29
CA ASN A 48 -1.91 1.99 13.49
C ASN A 48 -1.31 3.22 14.18
N GLN A 49 -0.85 4.21 13.41
CA GLN A 49 -0.29 5.45 13.97
C GLN A 49 -1.36 6.27 14.68
N VAL A 50 -2.59 6.24 14.15
CA VAL A 50 -3.74 6.91 14.75
C VAL A 50 -4.15 6.22 16.04
N LYS A 51 -4.22 4.88 16.03
CA LYS A 51 -4.48 4.07 17.21
C LYS A 51 -3.48 4.35 18.34
N THR A 52 -2.18 4.29 18.04
CA THR A 52 -1.13 4.61 19.03
C THR A 52 -1.21 6.04 19.55
N ALA A 53 -1.70 6.99 18.73
CA ALA A 53 -1.82 8.38 19.14
C ALA A 53 -2.99 8.59 20.11
N PHE A 54 -4.10 7.88 19.91
CA PHE A 54 -5.24 7.91 20.84
C PHE A 54 -5.02 7.06 22.10
N GLU A 55 -4.25 5.99 22.01
CA GLU A 55 -3.81 5.23 23.20
C GLU A 55 -2.90 6.06 24.10
N ALA A 56 -1.96 6.82 23.52
CA ALA A 56 -1.06 7.70 24.27
C ALA A 56 -1.79 8.91 24.89
N MET A 57 -2.80 9.45 24.21
CA MET A 57 -3.57 10.61 24.66
C MET A 57 -5.06 10.45 24.30
N PRO A 58 -5.86 9.80 25.16
CA PRO A 58 -7.26 9.48 24.85
C PRO A 58 -8.19 10.70 24.81
N THR A 59 -7.80 11.82 25.41
CA THR A 59 -8.57 13.07 25.42
C THR A 59 -8.31 13.99 24.23
N MET A 60 -7.31 13.68 23.39
CA MET A 60 -6.93 14.50 22.24
C MET A 60 -8.04 14.51 21.18
N LYS A 61 -8.34 15.68 20.59
CA LYS A 61 -9.34 15.78 19.52
C LYS A 61 -8.75 15.36 18.17
N MET A 62 -9.57 14.80 17.27
CA MET A 62 -9.13 14.45 15.91
C MET A 62 -8.56 15.63 15.13
N SER A 63 -9.10 16.84 15.35
CA SER A 63 -8.64 18.08 14.73
C SER A 63 -7.22 18.46 15.16
N GLU A 64 -6.83 18.17 16.40
CA GLU A 64 -5.49 18.43 16.92
C GLU A 64 -4.48 17.44 16.32
N LEU A 65 -4.85 16.17 16.20
CA LEU A 65 -4.04 15.16 15.53
C LEU A 65 -3.85 15.49 14.04
N ALA A 66 -4.92 15.98 13.39
CA ALA A 66 -4.89 16.40 11.99
C ALA A 66 -3.90 17.55 11.77
N LYS A 67 -3.93 18.58 12.64
CA LYS A 67 -2.97 19.69 12.62
C LYS A 67 -1.54 19.21 12.84
N LYS A 68 -1.30 18.37 13.87
CA LYS A 68 0.03 17.85 14.20
C LYS A 68 0.65 17.03 13.07
N LYS A 69 -0.18 16.35 12.27
CA LYS A 69 0.25 15.51 11.15
C LYS A 69 0.13 16.20 9.78
N SER A 70 -0.29 17.47 9.74
CA SER A 70 -0.52 18.23 8.51
C SER A 70 -1.41 17.47 7.50
N VAL A 71 -2.49 16.88 8.01
CA VAL A 71 -3.50 16.14 7.24
C VAL A 71 -4.89 16.75 7.47
N ASP A 72 -5.80 16.50 6.53
CA ASP A 72 -7.19 16.91 6.68
C ASP A 72 -7.89 16.10 7.78
N PRO A 73 -8.80 16.70 8.58
CA PRO A 73 -9.56 15.98 9.60
C PRO A 73 -10.30 14.75 9.08
N SER A 74 -10.79 14.78 7.83
CA SER A 74 -11.44 13.62 7.20
C SER A 74 -10.47 12.45 6.97
N THR A 75 -9.17 12.72 6.81
CA THR A 75 -8.15 11.68 6.67
C THR A 75 -7.94 10.96 8.01
N VAL A 76 -7.92 11.71 9.11
CA VAL A 76 -7.85 11.13 10.46
C VAL A 76 -9.11 10.33 10.75
N SER A 77 -10.30 10.87 10.47
CA SER A 77 -11.57 10.16 10.67
C SER A 77 -11.63 8.83 9.89
N LYS A 78 -11.22 8.83 8.61
CA LYS A 78 -11.11 7.60 7.81
C LYS A 78 -10.10 6.61 8.41
N ALA A 79 -8.97 7.10 8.89
CA ALA A 79 -7.94 6.26 9.50
C ALA A 79 -8.38 5.67 10.85
N VAL A 80 -9.19 6.40 11.65
CA VAL A 80 -9.82 5.87 12.87
C VAL A 80 -10.84 4.79 12.53
N LYS A 81 -11.67 5.02 11.52
CA LYS A 81 -12.67 4.01 11.09
C LYS A 81 -12.02 2.72 10.55
N ALA A 82 -10.79 2.82 10.05
CA ALA A 82 -10.03 1.70 9.52
C ALA A 82 -9.04 1.08 10.52
N ALA A 83 -8.94 1.63 11.73
CA ALA A 83 -8.07 1.16 12.82
C ALA A 83 -8.81 0.19 13.75
#